data_AF-A0A6A0H5V1-F1
#
_entry.id   AF-A0A6A0H5V1-F1
#
_cell.length_a   1.000
_cell.length_b   1.000
_cell.length_c   1.000
_cell.angle_alpha   90.00
_cell.angle_beta   90.00
_cell.angle_gamma   90.00
#
_symmetry.space_group_name_H-M   'P 1'
#
loop_
_entity.id
_entity.type
_entity.pdbx_description
1 polymer ?
#
loop_
_entity_poly.entity_id
_entity_poly.type
_entity_poly.pdbx_seq_one_letter_code
_entity_poly.pdbx_strand_id
1 'polypeptide(L)'
;MPDAGVLVCSEGFYISAIGNTTARLTCSDGRWLIAGTDVTPDEGVCEPHCRSKCLNGGVCVAPDTCECPSSYFGVTCQFKSCGGNPPAVNNGSFPGKDKFSTRNLMCDEGYHVPVGDNVTLVCDDGTWVIRRKNASSEALCEPTCTPECRNGGRCVAPNQCECTKDFYGARCENKKCPEKLPAIRQGSVNLR
;
A
#
# COMPACT_ATOMS: atom_id res chain seq x y z
N MET A 1 -48.45 33.92 -14.72
CA MET A 1 -47.32 33.18 -14.13
C MET A 1 -46.91 32.11 -15.15
N PRO A 2 -45.63 31.73 -15.26
CA PRO A 2 -45.24 30.67 -16.19
C PRO A 2 -45.98 29.37 -15.83
N ASP A 3 -46.64 28.78 -16.81
CA ASP A 3 -47.38 27.51 -16.74
C ASP A 3 -46.52 26.31 -17.15
N ALA A 4 -45.35 26.58 -17.74
CA ALA A 4 -44.38 25.59 -18.18
C ALA A 4 -42.93 25.95 -17.77
N GLY A 5 -42.13 24.92 -17.55
CA GLY A 5 -40.69 25.02 -17.27
C GLY A 5 -39.92 23.86 -17.89
N VAL A 6 -38.59 23.89 -17.78
CA VAL A 6 -37.72 22.78 -18.19
C VAL A 6 -36.76 22.47 -17.04
N LEU A 7 -36.75 21.22 -16.60
CA LEU A 7 -35.74 20.66 -15.72
C LEU A 7 -34.57 20.18 -16.59
N VAL A 8 -33.36 20.57 -16.24
CA VAL A 8 -32.12 20.12 -16.88
C VAL A 8 -31.20 19.65 -15.76
N CYS A 9 -30.88 18.36 -15.72
CA CYS A 9 -29.87 17.83 -14.84
C CYS A 9 -28.47 18.21 -15.36
N SER A 10 -27.53 18.39 -14.43
CA SER A 10 -26.12 18.61 -14.75
C SER A 10 -25.52 17.39 -15.46
N GLU A 11 -24.37 17.58 -16.10
CA GLU A 11 -23.69 16.50 -16.83
C GLU A 11 -23.46 15.27 -15.93
N GLY A 12 -23.86 14.10 -16.43
CA GLY A 12 -23.75 12.83 -15.70
C GLY A 12 -24.85 12.55 -14.69
N PHE A 13 -25.83 13.44 -14.52
CA PHE A 13 -27.02 13.24 -13.70
C PHE A 13 -28.27 13.04 -14.55
N TYR A 14 -29.18 12.19 -14.08
CA TYR A 14 -30.38 11.80 -14.80
C TYR A 14 -31.60 11.84 -13.89
N ILE A 15 -32.74 12.16 -14.48
CA ILE A 15 -34.03 12.20 -13.80
C ILE A 15 -34.44 10.76 -13.47
N SER A 16 -34.40 10.36 -12.21
CA SER A 16 -34.56 8.95 -11.80
C SER A 16 -35.90 8.34 -12.23
N ALA A 17 -36.96 9.16 -12.28
CA ALA A 17 -38.29 8.74 -12.70
C ALA A 17 -38.42 8.36 -14.19
N ILE A 18 -37.55 8.90 -15.07
CA ILE A 18 -37.70 8.75 -16.54
C ILE A 18 -36.40 8.44 -17.28
N GLY A 19 -35.25 8.44 -16.60
CA GLY A 19 -33.94 8.14 -17.20
C GLY A 19 -33.45 9.15 -18.24
N ASN A 20 -33.88 10.40 -18.17
CA ASN A 20 -33.51 11.47 -19.11
C ASN A 20 -32.76 12.60 -18.39
N THR A 21 -31.93 13.38 -19.09
CA THR A 21 -31.24 14.55 -18.54
C THR A 21 -32.10 15.80 -18.57
N THR A 22 -33.18 15.80 -19.36
CA THR A 22 -34.11 16.93 -19.46
C THR A 22 -35.56 16.49 -19.38
N ALA A 23 -36.40 17.31 -18.76
CA ALA A 23 -37.84 17.11 -18.73
C ALA A 23 -38.60 18.42 -18.79
N ARG A 24 -39.80 18.38 -19.37
CA ARG A 24 -40.74 19.51 -19.26
C ARG A 24 -41.39 19.48 -17.89
N LEU A 25 -41.65 20.66 -17.34
CA LEU A 25 -42.37 20.85 -16.10
C LEU A 25 -43.72 21.51 -16.40
N THR A 26 -44.76 21.06 -15.70
CA THR A 26 -46.13 21.61 -15.75
C THR A 26 -46.53 22.07 -14.35
N CYS A 27 -47.18 23.23 -14.26
CA CYS A 27 -47.73 23.72 -12.99
C CYS A 27 -49.21 23.32 -12.86
N SER A 28 -49.56 22.54 -11.82
CA SER A 28 -50.94 22.16 -11.49
C SER A 28 -51.20 22.39 -10.00
N ASP A 29 -52.29 23.06 -9.67
CA ASP A 29 -52.69 23.38 -8.28
C ASP A 29 -51.55 24.00 -7.43
N GLY A 30 -50.76 24.87 -8.06
CA GLY A 30 -49.63 25.57 -7.40
C GLY A 30 -48.39 24.71 -7.17
N ARG A 31 -48.32 23.49 -7.72
CA ARG A 31 -47.15 22.60 -7.65
C ARG A 31 -46.56 22.37 -9.03
N TRP A 32 -45.23 22.38 -9.10
CA TRP A 32 -44.49 21.96 -10.30
C TRP A 32 -44.39 20.44 -10.33
N LEU A 33 -44.73 19.84 -11.47
CA LEU A 33 -44.67 18.41 -11.73
C LEU A 33 -43.88 18.15 -13.01
N ILE A 34 -43.17 17.03 -13.07
CA ILE A 34 -42.59 16.52 -14.33
C ILE A 34 -43.74 16.14 -15.27
N ALA A 35 -43.72 16.68 -16.49
CA ALA A 35 -44.81 16.50 -17.43
C ALA A 35 -45.08 15.01 -17.70
N GLY A 36 -46.31 14.56 -17.42
CA GLY A 36 -46.73 13.17 -17.59
C GLY A 36 -46.44 12.26 -16.39
N THR A 37 -46.01 12.80 -15.25
CA THR A 37 -45.84 12.06 -13.99
C THR A 37 -46.40 12.86 -12.81
N ASP A 38 -46.58 12.19 -11.66
CA ASP A 38 -46.95 12.83 -10.38
C ASP A 38 -45.72 13.22 -9.55
N VAL A 39 -44.54 13.30 -10.18
CA VAL A 39 -43.26 13.56 -9.50
C VAL A 39 -42.98 15.06 -9.45
N THR A 40 -42.73 15.58 -8.25
CA THR A 40 -42.25 16.95 -8.03
C THR A 40 -40.73 17.02 -8.25
N PRO A 41 -40.20 18.09 -8.88
CA PRO A 41 -38.77 18.29 -9.08
C PRO A 41 -38.12 18.81 -7.78
N ASP A 42 -38.00 17.94 -6.78
CA ASP A 42 -37.40 18.22 -5.47
C ASP A 42 -35.92 17.82 -5.39
N GLU A 43 -35.37 17.92 -4.18
CA GLU A 43 -33.99 17.54 -3.88
C GLU A 43 -33.84 16.01 -3.97
N GLY A 44 -33.16 15.55 -5.03
CA GLY A 44 -33.00 14.12 -5.33
C GLY A 44 -33.56 13.70 -6.68
N VAL A 45 -34.27 14.58 -7.41
CA VAL A 45 -34.83 14.24 -8.72
C VAL A 45 -33.75 13.89 -9.76
N CYS A 46 -32.58 14.52 -9.68
CA CYS A 46 -31.42 14.25 -10.53
C CYS A 46 -30.42 13.35 -9.78
N GLU A 47 -30.36 12.07 -10.15
CA GLU A 47 -29.46 11.09 -9.55
C GLU A 47 -28.21 10.88 -10.40
N PRO A 48 -27.05 10.56 -9.79
CA PRO A 48 -25.82 10.30 -10.52
C PRO A 48 -25.95 9.01 -11.35
N HIS A 49 -25.40 9.04 -12.57
CA HIS A 49 -25.34 7.88 -13.42
C HIS A 49 -23.92 7.31 -13.51
N CYS A 50 -23.82 6.01 -13.27
CA CYS A 50 -22.59 5.25 -13.47
C CYS A 50 -22.76 4.35 -14.69
N ARG A 51 -21.94 4.56 -15.74
CA ARG A 51 -21.96 3.75 -16.98
C ARG A 51 -21.70 2.28 -16.68
N SER A 52 -20.78 2.02 -15.76
CA SER A 52 -20.55 0.69 -15.21
C SER A 52 -21.19 0.60 -13.84
N LYS A 53 -21.97 -0.45 -13.60
CA LYS A 53 -22.63 -0.66 -12.31
C LYS A 53 -21.60 -0.82 -11.19
N CYS A 54 -21.85 -0.15 -10.06
CA CYS A 54 -21.13 -0.41 -8.82
C CYS A 54 -21.46 -1.83 -8.34
N LEU A 55 -20.43 -2.63 -8.12
CA LEU A 55 -20.52 -4.03 -7.71
C LEU A 55 -20.45 -4.15 -6.19
N ASN A 56 -20.72 -5.37 -5.68
CA ASN A 56 -20.48 -5.74 -4.29
C ASN A 56 -21.11 -4.81 -3.23
N GLY A 57 -22.26 -4.20 -3.56
CA GLY A 57 -22.97 -3.29 -2.67
C GLY A 57 -22.46 -1.84 -2.71
N GLY A 58 -21.63 -1.47 -3.69
CA GLY A 58 -21.26 -0.09 -3.93
C GLY A 58 -22.43 0.77 -4.40
N VAL A 59 -22.37 2.07 -4.09
CA VAL A 59 -23.41 3.06 -4.41
C VAL A 59 -22.83 4.09 -5.37
N CYS A 60 -23.57 4.46 -6.42
CA CYS A 60 -23.17 5.53 -7.32
C CYS A 60 -23.43 6.88 -6.62
N VAL A 61 -22.38 7.62 -6.30
CA VAL A 61 -22.48 8.88 -5.50
C VAL A 61 -22.17 10.12 -6.33
N ALA A 62 -21.53 9.95 -7.47
CA ALA A 62 -21.32 10.98 -8.48
C ALA A 62 -21.21 10.31 -9.87
N PRO A 63 -21.26 11.07 -10.97
CA PRO A 63 -21.12 10.51 -12.32
C PRO A 63 -19.89 9.60 -12.42
N ASP A 64 -20.12 8.34 -12.84
CA ASP A 64 -19.11 7.28 -12.93
C ASP A 64 -18.25 7.06 -11.66
N THR A 65 -18.74 7.46 -10.49
CA THR A 65 -18.02 7.36 -9.22
C THR A 65 -18.80 6.52 -8.23
N CYS A 66 -18.25 5.35 -7.92
CA CYS A 66 -18.78 4.45 -6.91
C CYS A 66 -18.18 4.71 -5.53
N GLU A 67 -19.02 4.85 -4.51
CA GLU A 67 -18.63 4.68 -3.12
C GLU A 67 -18.65 3.19 -2.78
N CYS A 68 -17.51 2.64 -2.36
CA CYS A 68 -17.36 1.22 -2.08
C CYS A 68 -17.49 0.91 -0.59
N PRO A 69 -18.11 -0.23 -0.23
CA PRO A 69 -18.02 -0.75 1.13
C PRO A 69 -16.57 -0.99 1.53
N SER A 70 -16.26 -0.93 2.82
CA SER A 70 -14.88 -1.06 3.36
C SER A 70 -14.14 -2.34 2.96
N SER A 71 -14.86 -3.38 2.53
CA SER A 71 -14.33 -4.67 2.08
C SER A 71 -14.04 -4.73 0.58
N TYR A 72 -14.27 -3.65 -0.17
CA TYR A 72 -14.06 -3.58 -1.61
C TYR A 72 -13.40 -2.27 -2.03
N PHE A 73 -12.78 -2.26 -3.21
CA PHE A 73 -12.17 -1.09 -3.82
C PHE A 73 -12.15 -1.23 -5.35
N GLY A 74 -11.68 -0.17 -6.03
CA GLY A 74 -11.65 -0.07 -7.49
C GLY A 74 -12.82 0.75 -8.03
N VAL A 75 -12.76 1.06 -9.32
CA VAL A 75 -13.71 1.99 -10.00
C VAL A 75 -15.16 1.55 -9.91
N THR A 76 -15.41 0.24 -9.84
CA THR A 76 -16.76 -0.35 -9.72
C THR A 76 -16.87 -1.21 -8.47
N CYS A 77 -16.00 -1.01 -7.48
CA CYS A 77 -15.93 -1.86 -6.27
C CYS A 77 -15.72 -3.35 -6.58
N GLN A 78 -15.02 -3.64 -7.67
CA GLN A 78 -14.82 -4.99 -8.20
C GLN A 78 -13.74 -5.78 -7.46
N PHE A 79 -12.81 -5.11 -6.77
CA PHE A 79 -11.71 -5.75 -6.09
C PHE A 79 -11.98 -5.85 -4.59
N LYS A 80 -11.64 -6.99 -3.99
CA LYS A 80 -11.81 -7.21 -2.56
C LYS A 80 -10.64 -6.61 -1.78
N SER A 81 -10.95 -5.76 -0.81
CA SER A 81 -9.96 -5.19 0.12
C SER A 81 -9.41 -6.27 1.04
N CYS A 82 -8.16 -6.10 1.44
CA CYS A 82 -7.45 -7.07 2.24
C CYS A 82 -7.87 -7.06 3.71
N GLY A 83 -8.09 -8.27 4.24
CA GLY A 83 -8.37 -8.49 5.65
C GLY A 83 -7.09 -8.47 6.50
N GLY A 84 -7.27 -8.24 7.80
CA GLY A 84 -6.19 -8.33 8.78
C GLY A 84 -5.07 -7.31 8.59
N ASN A 85 -3.97 -7.55 9.31
CA ASN A 85 -2.76 -6.75 9.20
C ASN A 85 -1.84 -7.36 8.12
N PRO A 86 -1.04 -6.55 7.42
CA PRO A 86 0.05 -7.04 6.58
C PRO A 86 0.95 -8.05 7.31
N PRO A 87 1.55 -9.02 6.59
CA PRO A 87 2.56 -9.90 7.14
C PRO A 87 3.70 -9.10 7.77
N ALA A 88 4.16 -9.53 8.95
CA ALA A 88 5.32 -8.93 9.60
C ALA A 88 6.60 -9.23 8.79
N VAL A 89 7.50 -8.25 8.73
CA VAL A 89 8.82 -8.38 8.12
C VAL A 89 9.86 -8.14 9.21
N ASN A 90 10.90 -8.96 9.26
CA ASN A 90 12.00 -8.74 10.20
C ASN A 90 12.80 -7.51 9.76
N ASN A 91 12.98 -6.57 10.68
CA ASN A 91 13.70 -5.31 10.46
C ASN A 91 13.11 -4.48 9.31
N GLY A 92 11.78 -4.48 9.18
CA GLY A 92 11.09 -3.68 8.18
C GLY A 92 9.58 -3.73 8.30
N SER A 93 8.92 -2.91 7.50
CA SER A 93 7.46 -2.77 7.49
C SER A 93 6.92 -2.30 6.13
N PHE A 94 5.61 -2.46 5.94
CA PHE A 94 4.89 -1.93 4.78
C PHE A 94 4.05 -0.73 5.21
N PRO A 95 4.52 0.52 5.00
CA PRO A 95 3.81 1.72 5.43
C PRO A 95 2.47 1.88 4.69
N GLY A 96 1.46 2.38 5.39
CA GLY A 96 0.13 2.64 4.84
C GLY A 96 -0.98 2.21 5.79
N LYS A 97 -2.15 2.85 5.64
CA LYS A 97 -3.32 2.62 6.52
C LYS A 97 -4.51 1.98 5.80
N ASP A 98 -4.61 2.15 4.49
CA ASP A 98 -5.70 1.57 3.70
C ASP A 98 -5.54 0.05 3.50
N LYS A 99 -6.56 -0.62 2.97
CA LYS A 99 -6.59 -2.08 2.85
C LYS A 99 -6.41 -2.60 1.43
N PHE A 100 -5.85 -1.80 0.51
CA PHE A 100 -5.83 -2.16 -0.91
C PHE A 100 -4.62 -1.66 -1.68
N SER A 101 -4.00 -0.55 -1.25
CA SER A 101 -2.87 0.05 -1.92
C SER A 101 -1.67 -0.90 -1.93
N THR A 102 -1.00 -0.94 -3.07
CA THR A 102 0.32 -1.58 -3.17
C THR A 102 1.33 -0.75 -2.37
N ARG A 103 2.17 -1.43 -1.59
CA ARG A 103 3.17 -0.78 -0.71
C ARG A 103 4.55 -1.31 -1.00
N ASN A 104 5.57 -0.47 -0.93
CA ASN A 104 6.95 -0.91 -0.99
C ASN A 104 7.44 -1.26 0.42
N LEU A 105 8.32 -2.25 0.53
CA LEU A 105 8.99 -2.55 1.79
C LEU A 105 9.86 -1.36 2.21
N MET A 106 9.73 -0.93 3.47
CA MET A 106 10.69 -0.04 4.12
C MET A 106 11.41 -0.82 5.21
N CYS A 107 12.73 -0.92 5.11
CA CYS A 107 13.54 -1.52 6.16
C CYS A 107 13.75 -0.53 7.31
N ASP A 108 13.94 -1.08 8.51
CA ASP A 108 14.20 -0.32 9.73
C ASP A 108 15.59 0.34 9.67
N GLU A 109 15.86 1.27 10.58
CA GLU A 109 17.13 2.00 10.61
C GLU A 109 18.33 1.05 10.70
N GLY A 110 19.32 1.26 9.83
CA GLY A 110 20.50 0.40 9.75
C GLY A 110 20.27 -0.88 8.94
N TYR A 111 19.11 -1.06 8.30
CA TYR A 111 18.83 -2.13 7.36
C TYR A 111 18.48 -1.58 5.97
N HIS A 112 18.63 -2.41 4.94
CA HIS A 112 18.30 -2.06 3.56
C HIS A 112 17.77 -3.27 2.79
N VAL A 113 17.02 -3.01 1.72
CA VAL A 113 16.59 -4.06 0.78
C VAL A 113 17.83 -4.56 0.02
N PRO A 114 18.02 -5.89 -0.15
CA PRO A 114 19.13 -6.44 -0.93
C PRO A 114 19.27 -5.78 -2.30
N VAL A 115 20.51 -5.55 -2.74
CA VAL A 115 20.78 -4.86 -3.99
C VAL A 115 20.17 -5.62 -5.17
N GLY A 116 19.31 -4.92 -5.93
CA GLY A 116 18.61 -5.50 -7.07
C GLY A 116 17.28 -6.16 -6.73
N ASP A 117 16.92 -6.30 -5.45
CA ASP A 117 15.58 -6.73 -5.06
C ASP A 117 14.57 -5.58 -5.18
N ASN A 118 13.32 -5.95 -5.47
CA ASN A 118 12.17 -5.06 -5.35
C ASN A 118 11.06 -5.86 -4.67
N VAL A 119 10.73 -5.43 -3.44
CA VAL A 119 9.77 -6.09 -2.56
C VAL A 119 8.55 -5.19 -2.43
N THR A 120 7.40 -5.69 -2.88
CA THR A 120 6.11 -5.01 -2.75
C THR A 120 5.12 -5.87 -2.00
N LEU A 121 4.23 -5.23 -1.25
CA LEU A 121 3.03 -5.83 -0.70
C LEU A 121 1.87 -5.46 -1.61
N VAL A 122 1.15 -6.46 -2.10
CA VAL A 122 -0.06 -6.28 -2.90
C VAL A 122 -1.25 -6.91 -2.19
N CYS A 123 -2.42 -6.35 -2.45
CA CYS A 123 -3.67 -6.99 -2.08
C CYS A 123 -4.15 -7.87 -3.24
N ASP A 124 -4.16 -9.18 -3.04
CA ASP A 124 -4.56 -10.17 -4.04
C ASP A 124 -5.76 -10.95 -3.50
N ASP A 125 -6.93 -10.72 -4.10
CA ASP A 125 -8.22 -11.31 -3.70
C ASP A 125 -8.50 -11.27 -2.18
N GLY A 126 -8.28 -10.11 -1.56
CA GLY A 126 -8.51 -9.89 -0.13
C GLY A 126 -7.43 -10.49 0.79
N THR A 127 -6.33 -11.01 0.24
CA THR A 127 -5.18 -11.50 0.99
C THR A 127 -3.94 -10.66 0.69
N TRP A 128 -3.21 -10.27 1.74
CA TRP A 128 -1.94 -9.57 1.59
C TRP A 128 -0.85 -10.53 1.11
N VAL A 129 -0.22 -10.22 -0.03
CA VAL A 129 0.84 -11.05 -0.63
C VAL A 129 2.09 -10.21 -0.83
N ILE A 130 3.23 -10.69 -0.33
CA ILE A 130 4.55 -10.10 -0.61
C ILE A 130 5.01 -10.62 -1.97
N ARG A 131 5.22 -9.72 -2.93
CA ARG A 131 5.79 -9.99 -4.25
C ARG A 131 7.22 -9.51 -4.30
N ARG A 132 8.10 -10.38 -4.78
CA ARG A 132 9.54 -10.17 -4.85
C ARG A 132 10.00 -10.43 -6.27
N LYS A 133 10.60 -9.45 -6.94
CA LYS A 133 11.02 -9.60 -8.35
C LYS A 133 12.31 -10.42 -8.50
N ASN A 134 13.27 -10.21 -7.61
CA ASN A 134 14.54 -10.92 -7.58
C ASN A 134 14.69 -11.63 -6.23
N ALA A 135 15.37 -12.77 -6.21
CA ALA A 135 15.65 -13.53 -4.98
C ALA A 135 17.16 -13.53 -4.73
N SER A 136 17.75 -12.34 -4.62
CA SER A 136 19.20 -12.19 -4.41
C SER A 136 19.64 -12.62 -3.00
N SER A 137 18.72 -12.61 -2.04
CA SER A 137 18.93 -13.03 -0.66
C SER A 137 17.69 -13.67 -0.07
N GLU A 138 17.88 -14.53 0.94
CA GLU A 138 16.79 -15.11 1.72
C GLU A 138 16.09 -14.03 2.57
N ALA A 139 16.85 -13.09 3.13
CA ALA A 139 16.33 -12.01 3.96
C ALA A 139 15.74 -10.88 3.10
N LEU A 140 14.61 -10.29 3.54
CA LEU A 140 13.97 -9.14 2.87
C LEU A 140 14.65 -7.80 3.20
N CYS A 141 15.25 -7.71 4.39
CA CYS A 141 16.02 -6.57 4.86
C CYS A 141 17.35 -7.07 5.41
N GLU A 142 18.46 -6.58 4.87
CA GLU A 142 19.82 -6.92 5.26
C GLU A 142 20.46 -5.81 6.10
N PRO A 143 21.29 -6.15 7.09
CA PRO A 143 21.94 -5.16 7.93
C PRO A 143 23.01 -4.38 7.15
N THR A 144 23.12 -3.10 7.49
CA THR A 144 24.12 -2.18 6.95
C THR A 144 25.26 -2.03 7.96
N CYS A 145 26.49 -2.27 7.52
CA CYS A 145 27.70 -1.98 8.30
C CYS A 145 28.49 -0.89 7.60
N THR A 146 28.53 0.30 8.20
CA THR A 146 29.27 1.44 7.68
C THR A 146 30.25 1.96 8.73
N PRO A 147 31.57 1.80 8.53
CA PRO A 147 32.20 1.21 7.36
C PRO A 147 32.19 -0.33 7.39
N GLU A 148 32.29 -0.97 6.23
CA GLU A 148 32.07 -2.43 6.05
C GLU A 148 32.95 -3.33 6.93
N CYS A 149 32.48 -4.56 7.16
CA CYS A 149 33.24 -5.62 7.81
C CYS A 149 34.42 -6.04 6.92
N ARG A 150 35.61 -6.17 7.51
CA ARG A 150 36.85 -6.56 6.82
C ARG A 150 37.14 -8.05 6.96
N ASN A 151 38.13 -8.52 6.21
CA ASN A 151 38.73 -9.85 6.36
C ASN A 151 37.72 -11.02 6.35
N GLY A 152 36.66 -10.90 5.53
CA GLY A 152 35.60 -11.90 5.41
C GLY A 152 34.61 -11.93 6.57
N GLY A 153 34.60 -10.91 7.43
CA GLY A 153 33.56 -10.76 8.45
C GLY A 153 32.18 -10.51 7.83
N ARG A 154 31.13 -10.99 8.49
CA ARG A 154 29.74 -10.85 8.04
C ARG A 154 29.02 -9.79 8.85
N CYS A 155 28.28 -8.90 8.19
CA CYS A 155 27.40 -7.96 8.89
C CYS A 155 26.17 -8.74 9.39
N VAL A 156 25.98 -8.81 10.71
CA VAL A 156 24.89 -9.61 11.31
C VAL A 156 23.81 -8.75 11.94
N ALA A 157 24.14 -7.50 12.26
CA ALA A 157 23.24 -6.45 12.70
C ALA A 157 23.86 -5.09 12.31
N PRO A 158 23.13 -3.96 12.40
CA PRO A 158 23.64 -2.66 12.05
C PRO A 158 24.98 -2.36 12.75
N ASN A 159 26.02 -2.12 11.96
CA ASN A 159 27.40 -1.89 12.42
C ASN A 159 28.00 -2.98 13.33
N GLN A 160 27.45 -4.20 13.31
CA GLN A 160 27.94 -5.34 14.09
C GLN A 160 28.46 -6.42 13.16
N CYS A 161 29.77 -6.63 13.19
CA CYS A 161 30.45 -7.64 12.40
C CYS A 161 30.66 -8.94 13.20
N GLU A 162 30.27 -10.06 12.60
CA GLU A 162 30.69 -11.39 13.02
C GLU A 162 32.01 -11.73 12.32
N CYS A 163 33.08 -11.87 13.10
CA CYS A 163 34.41 -12.11 12.57
C CYS A 163 34.68 -13.59 12.34
N THR A 164 35.47 -13.88 11.30
CA THR A 164 36.06 -15.19 11.11
C THR A 164 37.02 -15.52 12.27
N LYS A 165 37.29 -16.82 12.47
CA LYS A 165 38.03 -17.32 13.64
C LYS A 165 39.38 -16.62 13.89
N ASP A 166 40.04 -16.16 12.82
CA ASP A 166 41.38 -15.58 12.86
C ASP A 166 41.40 -14.06 13.05
N PHE A 167 40.25 -13.40 13.13
CA PHE A 167 40.15 -11.95 13.20
C PHE A 167 39.28 -11.49 14.38
N TYR A 168 39.48 -10.24 14.80
CA TYR A 168 38.76 -9.58 15.88
C TYR A 168 38.76 -8.05 15.67
N GLY A 169 38.08 -7.32 16.55
CA GLY A 169 37.84 -5.88 16.41
C GLY A 169 36.42 -5.59 15.94
N ALA A 170 36.02 -4.32 15.96
CA ALA A 170 34.65 -3.91 15.65
C ALA A 170 34.26 -4.20 14.19
N ARG A 171 35.24 -4.20 13.29
CA ARG A 171 35.09 -4.45 11.86
C ARG A 171 35.95 -5.63 11.39
N CYS A 172 36.36 -6.50 12.30
CA CYS A 172 37.26 -7.62 12.02
C CYS A 172 38.59 -7.19 11.40
N GLU A 173 39.06 -5.99 11.72
CA GLU A 173 40.24 -5.36 11.16
C GLU A 173 41.55 -5.91 11.73
N ASN A 174 41.51 -6.52 12.92
CA ASN A 174 42.69 -7.02 13.62
C ASN A 174 42.81 -8.54 13.43
N LYS A 175 44.00 -9.00 13.03
CA LYS A 175 44.31 -10.43 12.96
C LYS A 175 44.75 -10.93 14.35
N LYS A 176 44.20 -12.07 14.78
CA LYS A 176 44.63 -12.73 16.02
C LYS A 176 46.06 -13.25 15.87
N CYS A 177 46.79 -13.27 16.98
CA CYS A 177 48.09 -13.92 17.02
C CYS A 177 47.92 -15.44 16.82
N PRO A 178 48.91 -16.12 16.22
CA PRO A 178 48.95 -17.57 16.23
C PRO A 178 48.88 -18.10 17.67
N GLU A 179 48.26 -19.25 17.88
CA GLU A 179 48.15 -19.88 19.21
C GLU A 179 49.52 -20.13 19.85
N LYS A 180 50.55 -20.35 19.02
CA LYS A 180 51.91 -20.58 19.49
C LYS A 180 52.61 -19.25 19.79
N LEU A 181 52.90 -19.03 21.07
CA LEU A 181 53.71 -17.90 21.51
C LEU A 181 55.15 -17.99 20.95
N PRO A 182 55.78 -16.85 20.62
CA PRO A 182 57.16 -16.83 20.18
C PRO A 182 58.11 -17.30 21.30
N ALA A 183 59.08 -18.14 20.96
CA ALA A 183 60.16 -18.51 21.88
C ALA A 183 61.17 -17.37 21.95
N ILE A 184 61.45 -16.85 23.15
CA ILE A 184 62.43 -15.78 23.39
C ILE A 184 63.67 -16.38 24.05
N ARG A 185 64.87 -16.09 23.52
CA ARG A 185 66.12 -16.48 24.19
C ARG A 185 66.23 -15.73 25.52
N GLN A 186 66.42 -16.47 26.61
CA GLN A 186 66.54 -15.94 27.97
C GLN A 186 65.29 -15.15 28.43
N GLY A 187 64.09 -15.49 27.96
CA GLY A 187 62.84 -14.85 28.38
C GLY A 187 61.62 -15.75 28.25
N SER A 188 60.48 -15.31 28.78
CA SER A 188 59.19 -15.96 28.61
C SER A 188 58.11 -14.96 28.23
N VAL A 189 57.17 -15.40 27.39
CA VAL A 189 55.94 -14.66 27.06
C VAL A 189 54.81 -15.36 27.77
N ASN A 190 54.03 -14.62 28.54
CA ASN A 190 52.84 -15.12 29.21
C ASN A 190 51.62 -14.39 28.63
N LEU A 191 50.55 -15.14 28.36
CA LEU A 191 49.26 -14.53 28.07
C LEU A 191 48.76 -13.83 29.34
N ARG A 192 48.12 -12.67 29.16
CA ARG A 192 47.40 -11.99 30.24
C ARG A 192 45.97 -12.49 30.30
#